data_AF-A0A540WFT7-F1
#
_entry.id   AF-A0A540WFT7-F1
#
_cell.length_a   1.000
_cell.length_b   1.000
_cell.length_c   1.000
_cell.angle_alpha   90.00
_cell.angle_beta   90.00
_cell.angle_gamma   90.00
#
_symmetry.space_group_name_H-M   'P 1'
#
loop_
_entity.id
_entity.type
_entity.pdbx_description
1 polymer ?
#
loop_
_entity_poly.entity_id
_entity_poly.type
_entity_poly.pdbx_seq_one_letter_code
_entity_poly.pdbx_strand_id
1 'polypeptide(L)'
;SGRLRSLGFIPCNHQPAVRFCPSCLDEDFKKYGEPYLHRIHQMQPALTCTIHEEWLRISCPKCKMLVVPINRMILRPMPIVCECGADLRSLPVRKSPASSAFKRLSQFCADSIFSKNSLWSHAQVKS
;
A
#
# COMPACT_ATOMS: atom_id res chain seq x y z
N SER A 1 17.53 -16.68 38.35
CA SER A 1 16.09 -16.99 38.49
C SER A 1 15.28 -15.95 37.74
N GLY A 2 14.78 -16.32 36.56
CA GLY A 2 14.15 -15.42 35.59
C GLY A 2 12.79 -14.91 36.05
N ARG A 3 12.58 -13.60 35.93
CA ARG A 3 11.31 -12.93 36.24
C ARG A 3 10.52 -12.74 34.94
N LEU A 4 9.26 -13.16 35.01
CA LEU A 4 8.30 -13.32 33.93
C LEU A 4 8.20 -12.11 32.99
N ARG A 5 8.13 -12.40 31.69
CA ARG A 5 7.82 -11.45 30.62
C ARG A 5 6.40 -10.91 30.86
N SER A 6 6.29 -9.69 31.36
CA SER A 6 5.11 -8.88 31.08
C SER A 6 5.10 -8.67 29.57
N LEU A 7 4.17 -9.33 28.86
CA LEU A 7 3.73 -8.92 27.54
C LEU A 7 3.07 -7.55 27.71
N GLY A 8 3.90 -6.53 27.90
CA GLY A 8 3.49 -5.14 27.83
C GLY A 8 2.93 -4.94 26.44
N PHE A 9 1.70 -4.43 26.39
CA PHE A 9 1.07 -3.89 25.21
C PHE A 9 2.13 -3.21 24.35
N ILE A 10 2.49 -3.83 23.22
CA ILE A 10 3.18 -3.11 22.16
C ILE A 10 2.13 -2.12 21.69
N PRO A 11 2.29 -0.80 21.89
CA PRO A 11 1.41 0.14 21.23
C PRO A 11 1.60 -0.12 19.74
N CYS A 12 0.63 -0.79 19.12
CA CYS A 12 0.52 -0.90 17.69
C CYS A 12 0.32 0.54 17.22
N ASN A 13 1.45 1.18 16.91
CA ASN A 13 1.54 2.47 16.27
C ASN A 13 0.82 2.32 14.93
N HIS A 14 -0.50 2.48 14.95
CA HIS A 14 -1.41 2.44 13.80
C HIS A 14 -1.18 3.68 12.93
N GLN A 15 0.08 3.97 12.58
CA GLN A 15 0.33 4.71 11.37
C GLN A 15 0.01 3.71 10.25
N PRO A 16 -1.08 3.91 9.48
CA PRO A 16 -1.34 3.06 8.33
C PRO A 16 -0.12 3.20 7.41
N ALA A 17 0.70 2.15 7.34
CA ALA A 17 1.88 2.15 6.51
C ALA A 17 1.40 2.22 5.06
N VAL A 18 1.76 3.29 4.36
CA VAL A 18 1.33 3.50 2.99
C VAL A 18 2.05 2.52 2.08
N ARG A 19 1.26 1.80 1.29
CA ARG A 19 1.77 0.79 0.36
C ARG A 19 1.91 1.37 -1.04
N PHE A 20 3.01 1.03 -1.71
CA PHE A 20 3.27 1.45 -3.09
C PHE A 20 3.88 0.31 -3.93
N CYS A 21 3.71 0.43 -5.25
CA CYS A 21 4.36 -0.42 -6.26
C CYS A 21 5.32 0.46 -7.08
N PRO A 22 6.62 0.11 -7.18
CA PRO A 22 7.59 0.89 -7.97
C PRO A 22 7.16 1.12 -9.41
N SER A 23 6.59 0.09 -10.06
CA SER A 23 6.11 0.15 -11.44
C SER A 23 4.93 1.12 -11.60
N CYS A 24 3.97 1.12 -10.66
CA CYS A 24 2.91 2.15 -10.65
C CYS A 24 3.49 3.56 -10.50
N LEU A 25 4.49 3.78 -9.63
CA LEU A 25 5.09 5.11 -9.47
C LEU A 25 5.73 5.61 -10.77
N ASP A 26 6.39 4.72 -11.51
CA ASP A 26 7.01 5.06 -12.79
C ASP A 26 5.96 5.38 -13.86
N GLU A 27 4.94 4.54 -14.00
CA GLU A 27 3.85 4.76 -14.96
C GLU A 27 3.05 6.03 -14.65
N ASP A 28 2.68 6.26 -13.39
CA ASP A 28 1.94 7.44 -12.99
C ASP A 28 2.76 8.70 -13.21
N PHE A 29 4.05 8.69 -12.87
CA PHE A 29 4.94 9.82 -13.10
C PHE A 29 5.07 10.13 -14.60
N LYS A 30 5.29 9.11 -15.44
CA LYS A 30 5.37 9.28 -16.90
C LYS A 30 4.08 9.82 -17.51
N LYS A 31 2.93 9.43 -16.95
CA LYS A 31 1.61 9.78 -17.49
C LYS A 31 1.08 11.11 -16.98
N TYR A 32 1.31 11.43 -15.70
CA TYR A 32 0.66 12.56 -15.01
C TYR A 32 1.65 13.57 -14.44
N GLY A 33 2.96 13.30 -14.46
CA GLY A 33 3.99 14.15 -13.88
C GLY A 33 4.19 13.94 -12.37
N GLU A 34 3.22 13.34 -11.67
CA GLU A 34 3.33 12.99 -10.25
C GLU A 34 2.63 11.66 -9.96
N PRO A 35 3.21 10.78 -9.11
CA PRO A 35 2.53 9.57 -8.69
C PRO A 35 1.49 9.85 -7.60
N TYR A 36 0.46 9.01 -7.55
CA TYR A 36 -0.59 9.10 -6.54
C TYR A 36 -0.72 7.80 -5.75
N LEU A 37 -1.43 7.88 -4.63
CA LEU A 37 -1.73 6.72 -3.80
C LEU A 37 -2.91 5.94 -4.39
N HIS A 38 -2.61 4.77 -4.95
CA HIS A 38 -3.64 3.85 -5.41
C HIS A 38 -4.47 3.32 -4.25
N ARG A 39 -5.80 3.46 -4.33
CA ARG A 39 -6.74 3.03 -3.29
C ARG A 39 -6.62 1.54 -2.95
N ILE A 40 -6.48 0.69 -3.96
CA ILE A 40 -6.35 -0.77 -3.78
C ILE A 40 -5.13 -1.10 -2.91
N HIS A 41 -4.00 -0.42 -3.10
CA HIS A 41 -2.79 -0.69 -2.32
C HIS A 41 -3.01 -0.45 -0.82
N GLN A 42 -3.92 0.45 -0.45
CA GLN A 42 -4.19 0.78 0.95
C GLN A 42 -5.20 -0.17 1.62
N MET A 43 -5.87 -1.05 0.88
CA MET A 43 -6.76 -2.04 1.49
C MET A 43 -5.94 -3.04 2.32
N GLN A 44 -6.40 -3.36 3.54
CA GLN A 44 -5.67 -4.26 4.43
C GLN A 44 -5.28 -5.60 3.79
N PRO A 45 -6.17 -6.31 3.04
CA PRO A 45 -5.84 -7.60 2.43
C PRO A 45 -4.99 -7.49 1.15
N ALA A 46 -4.91 -6.31 0.55
CA ALA A 46 -4.16 -6.10 -0.69
C ALA A 46 -2.66 -5.99 -0.37
N LEU A 47 -1.95 -7.09 -0.59
CA LEU A 47 -0.50 -7.19 -0.34
C LEU A 47 0.32 -7.23 -1.63
N THR A 48 -0.33 -7.47 -2.76
CA THR A 48 0.27 -7.44 -4.11
C THR A 48 -0.45 -6.43 -4.99
N CYS A 49 0.29 -5.78 -5.88
CA CYS A 49 -0.28 -4.99 -6.96
C CYS A 49 -0.97 -5.93 -7.96
N THR A 50 -2.24 -5.67 -8.28
CA THR A 50 -3.00 -6.47 -9.26
C THR A 50 -2.64 -6.14 -10.71
N ILE A 51 -1.99 -4.99 -10.95
CA ILE A 51 -1.58 -4.54 -12.30
C ILE A 51 -0.22 -5.13 -12.68
N HIS A 52 0.80 -4.94 -11.83
CA HIS A 52 2.18 -5.35 -12.13
C HIS A 52 2.59 -6.70 -11.54
N GLU A 53 1.70 -7.31 -10.75
CA GLU A 53 1.90 -8.58 -10.04
C GLU A 53 3.10 -8.58 -9.10
N GLU A 54 3.29 -7.48 -8.38
CA GLU A 54 4.45 -7.22 -7.50
C GLU A 54 4.03 -7.14 -6.04
N TRP A 55 4.93 -7.51 -5.13
CA TRP A 55 4.72 -7.24 -3.72
C TRP A 55 4.73 -5.73 -3.44
N LEU A 56 3.70 -5.26 -2.75
CA LEU A 56 3.62 -3.87 -2.32
C LEU A 56 4.66 -3.59 -1.24
N ARG A 57 5.26 -2.40 -1.31
CA ARG A 57 6.28 -1.95 -0.38
C ARG A 57 5.73 -0.88 0.55
N ILE A 58 6.25 -0.87 1.78
CA ILE A 58 6.06 0.21 2.75
C ILE A 58 7.37 0.94 3.07
N SER A 59 8.51 0.36 2.67
CA SER A 59 9.83 0.85 3.02
C SER A 59 10.79 0.82 1.83
N CYS A 60 11.79 1.69 1.89
CA CYS A 60 12.88 1.73 0.93
C CYS A 60 13.81 0.52 1.14
N PRO A 61 14.14 -0.30 0.13
CA PRO A 61 15.07 -1.41 0.30
C PRO A 61 16.52 -0.96 0.55
N LYS A 62 16.89 0.29 0.22
CA LYS A 62 18.23 0.84 0.42
C LYS A 62 18.47 1.22 1.89
N CYS A 63 17.65 2.11 2.46
CA CYS A 63 17.81 2.58 3.85
C CYS A 63 16.89 1.91 4.86
N LYS A 64 15.94 1.07 4.42
CA LYS A 64 14.92 0.38 5.25
C LYS A 64 13.90 1.29 5.94
N MET A 65 14.00 2.60 5.79
CA MET A 65 13.03 3.56 6.33
C MET A 65 11.68 3.42 5.64
N LEU A 66 10.61 3.63 6.42
CA LEU A 66 9.24 3.70 5.91
C LEU A 66 9.11 4.88 4.95
N VAL A 67 8.44 4.64 3.84
CA VAL A 67 8.09 5.71 2.90
C VAL A 67 6.73 6.24 3.34
N VAL A 68 6.74 7.41 3.99
CA VAL A 68 5.54 8.04 4.54
C VAL A 68 5.16 9.27 3.73
N PRO A 69 4.05 9.26 3.00
CA PRO A 69 3.52 10.45 2.32
C PRO A 69 2.55 11.24 3.22
N ILE A 70 2.17 10.70 4.38
CA ILE A 70 1.24 11.35 5.30
C ILE A 70 2.06 11.93 6.46
N ASN A 71 2.16 13.26 6.52
CA ASN A 71 2.48 13.92 7.79
C ASN A 71 1.15 14.14 8.54
N ARG A 72 1.15 14.13 9.88
CA ARG A 72 -0.06 14.22 10.73
C ARG A 72 -0.97 15.43 10.42
N MET A 73 -0.47 16.42 9.67
CA MET A 73 -1.19 17.64 9.31
C MET A 73 -1.46 17.80 7.81
N ILE A 74 -0.73 17.12 6.91
CA ILE A 74 -0.81 17.34 5.45
C ILE A 74 -0.57 16.03 4.70
N LEU A 75 -1.51 15.70 3.80
CA LEU A 75 -1.30 14.68 2.77
C LEU A 75 -0.29 15.22 1.76
N ARG A 76 0.90 14.62 1.69
CA ARG A 76 1.86 14.91 0.63
C ARG A 76 1.61 13.98 -0.56
N PRO A 77 1.97 14.42 -1.77
CA PRO A 77 2.11 13.52 -2.90
C PRO A 77 3.01 12.34 -2.53
N MET A 78 2.80 11.21 -3.20
CA MET A 78 3.67 10.07 -3.02
C MET A 78 5.10 10.45 -3.45
N PRO A 79 6.11 10.34 -2.59
CA PRO A 79 7.47 10.71 -2.98
C PRO A 79 7.99 9.79 -4.08
N ILE A 80 8.73 10.36 -5.04
CA ILE A 80 9.51 9.61 -6.03
C ILE A 80 10.94 9.34 -5.55
N VAL A 81 11.45 10.16 -4.64
CA VAL A 81 12.78 10.01 -4.04
C VAL A 81 12.62 9.78 -2.54
N CYS A 82 13.28 8.74 -2.04
CA CYS A 82 13.38 8.48 -0.60
C CYS A 82 14.29 9.51 0.07
N GLU A 83 14.15 9.74 1.37
CA GLU A 83 15.04 10.61 2.15
C GLU A 83 16.53 10.23 2.04
N CYS A 84 16.84 8.96 1.74
CA CYS A 84 18.22 8.52 1.49
C CYS A 84 18.73 8.77 0.05
N GLY A 85 17.96 9.48 -0.77
CA GLY A 85 18.28 9.78 -2.17
C GLY A 85 18.00 8.64 -3.17
N ALA A 86 17.42 7.52 -2.74
CA ALA A 86 17.05 6.45 -3.67
C ALA A 86 15.80 6.83 -4.49
N ASP A 87 15.86 6.64 -5.80
CA ASP A 87 14.68 6.75 -6.67
C ASP A 87 13.77 5.52 -6.46
N LEU A 88 12.58 5.77 -5.93
CA LEU A 88 11.58 4.77 -5.54
C LEU A 88 10.97 4.03 -6.74
N ARG A 89 11.06 4.61 -7.95
CA ARG A 89 10.60 4.00 -9.21
C ARG A 89 11.56 2.93 -9.70
N SER A 90 12.86 3.15 -9.49
CA SER A 90 13.95 2.27 -9.92
C SER A 90 14.25 1.10 -8.97
N LEU A 91 13.44 0.94 -7.92
CA LEU A 91 13.71 -0.05 -6.89
C LEU A 91 13.57 -1.49 -7.42
N PRO A 92 14.36 -2.44 -6.89
CA PRO A 92 14.26 -3.83 -7.28
C PRO A 92 12.88 -4.38 -6.95
N VAL A 93 12.16 -4.80 -8.00
CA VAL A 93 10.83 -5.38 -7.90
C VAL A 93 10.91 -6.81 -7.36
N ARG A 94 10.01 -7.16 -6.44
CA ARG A 94 9.79 -8.55 -6.04
C ARG A 94 8.47 -9.00 -6.66
N LYS A 95 8.52 -9.88 -7.67
CA LYS A 95 7.31 -10.46 -8.27
C LYS A 95 6.57 -11.33 -7.25
N SER A 96 5.25 -11.25 -7.29
CA SER A 96 4.38 -12.12 -6.51
C SER A 96 4.19 -13.47 -7.23
N PRO A 97 4.07 -14.59 -6.50
CA PRO A 97 3.82 -15.87 -7.14
C PRO A 97 2.44 -15.87 -7.83
N ALA A 98 2.40 -16.40 -9.06
CA ALA A 98 1.19 -16.44 -9.88
C ALA A 98 0.01 -17.18 -9.21
N SER A 99 0.30 -18.25 -8.46
CA SER A 99 -0.67 -18.98 -7.63
C SER A 99 -0.41 -18.71 -6.15
N SER A 100 -0.86 -17.55 -5.66
CA SER A 100 -0.79 -17.22 -4.24
C SER A 100 -2.16 -16.80 -3.69
N ALA A 101 -2.46 -17.19 -2.44
CA ALA A 101 -3.66 -16.71 -1.74
C ALA A 101 -3.69 -15.17 -1.69
N PHE A 102 -2.53 -14.54 -1.59
CA PHE A 102 -2.37 -13.08 -1.61
C PHE A 102 -2.82 -12.44 -2.91
N LYS A 103 -2.49 -13.03 -4.07
CA LYS A 103 -2.97 -12.54 -5.37
C LYS A 103 -4.51 -12.56 -5.44
N ARG A 104 -5.13 -13.64 -4.96
CA ARG A 104 -6.60 -13.76 -4.90
C ARG A 104 -7.23 -12.71 -3.98
N LEU A 105 -6.64 -12.46 -2.82
CA LEU A 105 -7.10 -11.42 -1.89
C LEU A 105 -6.96 -10.01 -2.48
N SER A 106 -5.83 -9.71 -3.13
CA SER A 106 -5.64 -8.45 -3.84
C SER A 106 -6.63 -8.30 -5.00
N GLN A 107 -6.94 -9.36 -5.73
CA GLN A 107 -7.94 -9.33 -6.80
C GLN A 107 -9.34 -9.05 -6.25
N PHE A 108 -9.74 -9.75 -5.19
CA PHE A 108 -11.01 -9.49 -4.50
C PHE A 108 -11.12 -8.04 -4.03
N CYS A 109 -10.03 -7.46 -3.52
CA CYS A 109 -9.97 -6.04 -3.14
C CYS A 109 -10.20 -5.11 -4.36
N ALA A 110 -9.54 -5.41 -5.48
CA ALA A 110 -9.73 -4.64 -6.72
C ALA A 110 -11.18 -4.72 -7.22
N ASP A 111 -11.74 -5.94 -7.26
CA ASP A 111 -13.12 -6.17 -7.67
C ASP A 111 -14.11 -5.44 -6.75
N SER A 112 -13.84 -5.40 -5.44
CA SER A 112 -14.68 -4.71 -4.46
C SER A 112 -14.66 -3.19 -4.62
N ILE A 113 -13.50 -2.59 -4.90
CA ILE A 113 -13.37 -1.13 -5.09
C ILE A 113 -14.02 -0.69 -6.40
N PHE A 114 -13.88 -1.48 -7.46
CA PHE A 114 -14.34 -1.11 -8.80
C PHE A 114 -15.69 -1.74 -9.18
N SER A 115 -16.31 -2.51 -8.28
CA SER A 115 -17.64 -3.07 -8.49
C SER A 115 -18.64 -1.94 -8.73
N LYS A 116 -19.21 -1.93 -9.93
CA LYS A 116 -20.33 -1.05 -10.31
C LYS A 116 -21.69 -1.61 -9.90
N ASN A 117 -21.71 -2.83 -9.33
CA ASN A 117 -22.93 -3.56 -8.96
C ASN A 117 -23.30 -3.32 -7.50
N SER A 118 -23.34 -2.06 -7.06
CA SER A 118 -24.04 -1.76 -5.81
C SER A 118 -25.53 -1.95 -6.03
N LEU A 119 -26.09 -3.08 -5.58
CA LEU A 119 -27.53 -3.35 -5.54
C LEU A 119 -28.26 -2.49 -4.49
N TRP A 120 -27.54 -1.58 -3.82
CA TRP A 120 -28.04 -0.75 -2.76
C TRP A 120 -28.61 0.54 -3.34
N SER A 121 -29.92 0.71 -3.23
CA SER A 121 -30.60 1.99 -3.50
C SER A 121 -30.53 2.89 -2.27
N HIS A 122 -30.61 4.22 -2.45
CA HIS A 122 -30.66 5.19 -1.34
C HIS A 122 -31.78 4.89 -0.32
N ALA A 123 -32.83 4.14 -0.69
CA ALA A 123 -33.90 3.72 0.21
C ALA A 123 -33.42 2.73 1.28
N GLN A 124 -32.37 1.94 1.01
CA GLN A 124 -31.82 0.93 1.93
C GLN A 124 -30.76 1.50 2.88
N VAL A 125 -30.39 2.77 2.74
CA VAL A 125 -29.36 3.46 3.56
C VAL A 125 -29.99 4.33 4.65
N LYS A 126 -31.33 4.44 4.70
CA LYS A 126 -32.03 5.16 5.78
C LYS A 126 -32.17 4.26 7.01
N SER A 127 -31.44 4.60 8.08
CA SER A 127 -31.68 4.17 9.46
C SER A 127 -32.89 4.88 10.05
#